data_AF-A0AAV5VCB6-F1
#
_entry.id   AF-A0AAV5VCB6-F1
#
_cell.length_a   1.000
_cell.length_b   1.000
_cell.length_c   1.000
_cell.angle_alpha   90.00
_cell.angle_beta   90.00
_cell.angle_gamma   90.00
#
_symmetry.space_group_name_H-M   'P 1'
#
loop_
_entity.id
_entity.type
_entity.pdbx_description
1 polymer ?
#
loop_
_entity_poly.entity_id
_entity_poly.type
_entity_poly.pdbx_seq_one_letter_code
_entity_poly.pdbx_strand_id
1 'polypeptide(L)'
;LEAMDEVLDHVGPVHEGHERVLAMLRAVVGPREVNEAELDSEEEEEAARQAAPEAPEVAAPATPERLDAPADQEISASCPICMEPFSNAPELQRVARVLSCGHLVCTRCVRAFRRSKGINARRLNDSDRRPCVTCRRRVHWAKLPACKTVAYLYGQLELANASKTEILKAQPESRKRARRNSDSETSPTQMAAKMKKLADKANAVFADGSAESNSGADRDLIKIDDSTEEIMKSDEKSERVKALKEQFNDYYSKMNQILDELSESSMNIPNVPPEA
;
A
#
# COMPACT_ATOMS: atom_id res chain seq x y z
N LEU A 1 -33.17 -41.06 26.44
CA LEU A 1 -32.01 -40.70 27.29
C LEU A 1 -31.17 -41.93 27.69
N GLU A 2 -31.45 -43.13 27.16
CA GLU A 2 -30.70 -44.37 27.48
C GLU A 2 -29.79 -44.86 26.34
N ALA A 3 -29.59 -44.06 25.27
CA ALA A 3 -28.81 -44.46 24.10
C ALA A 3 -27.48 -43.69 23.93
N MET A 4 -27.02 -42.98 24.97
CA MET A 4 -25.76 -42.21 24.91
C MET A 4 -24.64 -42.75 25.80
N ASP A 5 -24.90 -43.75 26.65
CA ASP A 5 -23.88 -44.32 27.54
C ASP A 5 -23.01 -45.42 26.89
N GLU A 6 -23.41 -45.97 25.75
CA GLU A 6 -22.68 -47.09 25.11
C GLU A 6 -21.49 -46.65 24.23
N VAL A 7 -21.28 -45.34 24.04
CA VAL A 7 -20.22 -44.82 23.14
C VAL A 7 -18.92 -44.46 23.87
N LEU A 8 -18.93 -44.43 25.21
CA LEU A 8 -17.75 -44.02 26.00
C LEU A 8 -16.77 -45.15 26.33
N ASP A 9 -17.13 -46.43 26.13
CA ASP A 9 -16.25 -47.57 26.42
C ASP A 9 -15.24 -47.90 25.31
N HIS A 10 -15.25 -47.17 24.18
CA HIS A 10 -14.34 -47.42 23.05
C HIS A 10 -13.16 -46.43 22.95
N VAL A 11 -13.01 -45.51 23.92
CA VAL A 11 -11.82 -44.64 23.99
C VAL A 11 -10.79 -45.30 24.89
N GLY A 12 -9.98 -46.17 24.28
CA GLY A 12 -8.84 -46.80 24.95
C GLY A 12 -7.85 -45.77 25.52
N PRO A 13 -7.03 -46.16 26.51
CA PRO A 13 -6.18 -45.26 27.28
C PRO A 13 -5.12 -44.58 26.39
N VAL A 14 -5.29 -43.28 26.14
CA VAL A 14 -4.37 -42.41 25.38
C VAL A 14 -3.07 -42.10 26.16
N HIS A 15 -2.87 -42.73 27.31
CA HIS A 15 -1.84 -42.32 28.27
C HIS A 15 -0.40 -42.70 27.89
N GLU A 16 -0.17 -43.77 27.10
CA GLU A 16 1.19 -44.21 26.78
C GLU A 16 1.91 -43.31 25.75
N GLY A 17 1.17 -42.61 24.89
CA GLY A 17 1.76 -41.73 23.87
C GLY A 17 2.28 -40.42 24.47
N HIS A 18 1.60 -39.89 25.48
CA HIS A 18 1.91 -38.58 26.06
C HIS A 18 3.19 -38.62 26.90
N GLU A 19 3.43 -39.69 27.65
CA GLU A 19 4.65 -39.83 28.44
C GLU A 19 5.91 -39.93 27.58
N ARG A 20 5.85 -40.58 26.40
CA ARG A 20 7.00 -40.61 25.48
C ARG A 20 7.34 -39.23 24.93
N VAL A 21 6.35 -38.39 24.67
CA VAL A 21 6.57 -37.01 24.19
C VAL A 21 7.18 -36.14 25.29
N LEU A 22 6.70 -36.28 26.53
CA LEU A 22 7.27 -35.56 27.67
C LEU A 22 8.71 -36.01 27.99
N ALA A 23 9.01 -37.31 27.86
CA ALA A 23 10.36 -37.83 28.02
C ALA A 23 11.32 -37.28 26.95
N MET A 24 10.88 -37.19 25.69
CA MET A 24 11.66 -36.58 24.62
C MET A 24 11.93 -35.09 24.85
N LEU A 25 10.93 -34.33 25.33
CA LEU A 25 11.10 -32.90 25.62
C LEU A 25 12.10 -32.66 26.77
N ARG A 26 12.10 -33.49 27.81
CA ARG A 26 13.09 -33.41 28.90
C ARG A 26 14.52 -33.75 28.46
N ALA A 27 14.68 -34.61 27.46
CA ALA A 27 16.02 -34.95 26.93
C ALA A 27 16.62 -33.82 26.06
N VAL A 28 15.78 -33.01 25.41
CA VAL A 28 16.23 -31.90 24.56
C VAL A 28 16.50 -30.65 25.38
N VAL A 29 15.71 -30.40 26.42
CA VAL A 29 15.93 -29.29 27.36
C VAL A 29 16.80 -29.80 28.49
N GLY A 30 18.12 -29.88 28.25
CA GLY A 30 19.08 -30.23 29.29
C GLY A 30 18.95 -29.33 30.52
N PRO A 31 19.41 -29.80 31.71
CA PRO A 31 19.35 -29.00 32.93
C PRO A 31 20.13 -27.70 32.71
N ARG A 32 19.40 -26.59 32.72
CA ARG A 32 19.97 -25.26 32.63
C ARG A 32 20.45 -24.90 34.03
N GLU A 33 21.75 -25.00 34.27
CA GLU A 33 22.38 -24.46 35.47
C GLU A 33 22.09 -22.96 35.49
N VAL A 34 21.13 -22.57 36.34
CA VAL A 34 20.88 -21.18 36.69
C VAL A 34 21.99 -20.78 37.66
N ASN A 35 22.92 -19.95 37.18
CA ASN A 35 23.94 -19.36 38.03
C ASN A 35 23.25 -18.37 38.97
N GLU A 36 23.17 -18.73 40.26
CA GLU A 36 22.59 -17.91 41.33
C GLU A 36 23.40 -16.64 41.66
N ALA A 37 24.44 -16.32 40.87
CA ALA A 37 25.36 -15.21 41.13
C ALA A 37 24.99 -13.87 40.46
N GLU A 38 23.92 -13.81 39.64
CA GLU A 38 23.49 -12.56 38.99
C GLU A 38 22.40 -11.79 39.76
N LEU A 39 21.80 -12.39 40.80
CA LEU A 39 20.69 -11.79 41.56
C LEU A 39 21.12 -10.76 42.62
N ASP A 40 22.39 -10.70 42.99
CA ASP A 40 22.86 -9.79 44.04
C ASP A 40 23.31 -8.40 43.52
N SER A 41 23.29 -8.16 42.20
CA SER A 41 23.76 -6.89 41.61
C SER A 41 22.66 -5.87 41.31
N GLU A 42 21.40 -6.28 41.23
CA GLU A 42 20.28 -5.38 40.91
C GLU A 42 19.75 -4.65 42.16
N GLU A 43 19.86 -5.24 43.36
CA GLU A 43 19.43 -4.59 44.61
C GLU A 43 20.35 -3.41 45.03
N GLU A 44 21.63 -3.43 44.65
CA GLU A 44 22.57 -2.36 45.00
C GLU A 44 22.42 -1.09 44.11
N GLU A 45 21.98 -1.24 42.85
CA GLU A 45 21.71 -0.11 41.95
C GLU A 45 20.40 0.62 42.31
N GLU A 46 19.40 -0.08 42.85
CA GLU A 46 18.12 0.52 43.26
C GLU A 46 18.26 1.38 44.53
N ALA A 47 19.15 1.00 45.46
CA ALA A 47 19.44 1.77 46.67
C ALA A 47 20.17 3.10 46.37
N ALA A 48 21.00 3.15 45.33
CA ALA A 48 21.73 4.37 44.95
C ALA A 48 20.83 5.47 44.36
N ARG A 49 19.66 5.12 43.82
CA ARG A 49 18.72 6.08 43.22
C ARG A 49 17.87 6.84 44.24
N GLN A 50 17.76 6.33 45.46
CA GLN A 50 16.90 6.93 46.50
C GLN A 50 17.59 8.00 47.37
N ALA A 51 18.87 8.29 47.15
CA ALA A 51 19.65 9.21 47.98
C ALA A 51 19.94 10.59 47.34
N ALA A 52 19.36 10.90 46.18
CA ALA A 52 19.55 12.21 45.55
C ALA A 52 18.68 13.29 46.23
N PRO A 53 19.26 14.37 46.78
CA PRO A 53 18.50 15.44 47.42
C PRO A 53 17.70 16.24 46.39
N GLU A 54 16.42 16.47 46.71
CA GLU A 54 15.48 17.26 45.91
C GLU A 54 16.01 18.69 45.69
N ALA A 55 16.27 19.02 44.43
CA ALA A 55 16.62 20.37 44.02
C ALA A 55 15.37 21.28 44.04
N PRO A 56 15.51 22.57 44.39
CA PRO A 56 14.39 23.48 44.50
C PRO A 56 13.69 23.71 43.15
N GLU A 57 12.37 23.57 43.21
CA GLU A 57 11.39 23.66 42.12
C GLU A 57 11.42 25.05 41.45
N VAL A 58 12.09 25.14 40.30
CA VAL A 58 12.00 26.30 39.41
C VAL A 58 10.83 26.07 38.45
N ALA A 59 9.82 26.94 38.53
CA ALA A 59 8.59 26.90 37.75
C ALA A 59 8.87 26.69 36.25
N ALA A 60 8.55 25.48 35.76
CA ALA A 60 8.68 25.11 34.37
C ALA A 60 7.64 25.87 33.51
N PRO A 61 8.02 26.35 32.32
CA PRO A 61 7.09 26.98 31.39
C PRO A 61 6.01 25.97 30.97
N ALA A 62 4.76 26.45 30.93
CA ALA A 62 3.57 25.68 30.61
C ALA A 62 3.80 24.77 29.39
N THR A 63 3.88 23.47 29.65
CA THR A 63 3.85 22.43 28.63
C THR A 63 2.52 22.53 27.87
N PRO A 64 2.53 22.57 26.53
CA PRO A 64 1.30 22.56 25.75
C PRO A 64 0.49 21.32 26.10
N GLU A 65 -0.81 21.54 26.34
CA GLU A 65 -1.84 20.55 26.56
C GLU A 65 -1.59 19.32 25.70
N ARG A 66 -1.16 18.25 26.38
CA ARG A 66 -0.95 16.93 25.82
C ARG A 66 -2.32 16.44 25.38
N LEU A 67 -2.58 16.53 24.06
CA LEU A 67 -3.74 15.96 23.38
C LEU A 67 -4.20 14.69 24.11
N ASP A 68 -5.36 14.82 24.76
CA ASP A 68 -5.99 13.74 25.49
C ASP A 68 -6.04 12.47 24.64
N ALA A 69 -5.89 11.35 25.33
CA ALA A 69 -5.81 10.00 24.79
C ALA A 69 -6.73 9.81 23.55
N PRO A 70 -6.23 9.13 22.49
CA PRO A 70 -7.02 8.93 21.28
C PRO A 70 -8.35 8.29 21.69
N ALA A 71 -9.43 9.04 21.50
CA ALA A 71 -10.77 8.55 21.76
C ALA A 71 -10.90 7.20 21.03
N ASP A 72 -11.26 6.16 21.78
CA ASP A 72 -11.61 4.84 21.27
C ASP A 72 -12.89 4.95 20.42
N GLN A 73 -12.82 5.67 19.29
CA GLN A 73 -13.79 5.50 18.23
C GLN A 73 -13.54 4.10 17.68
N GLU A 74 -14.26 3.14 18.25
CA GLU A 74 -14.45 1.80 17.71
C GLU A 74 -15.11 1.96 16.33
N ILE A 75 -14.29 2.24 15.32
CA ILE A 75 -14.64 1.99 13.93
C ILE A 75 -14.82 0.49 13.84
N SER A 76 -16.08 0.05 13.99
CA SER A 76 -16.48 -1.35 14.05
C SER A 76 -16.37 -1.98 12.66
N ALA A 77 -15.14 -2.15 12.21
CA ALA A 77 -14.79 -2.90 11.05
C ALA A 77 -15.29 -4.34 11.21
N SER A 78 -16.27 -4.74 10.39
CA SER A 78 -16.86 -6.07 10.43
C SER A 78 -16.48 -6.90 9.21
N CYS A 79 -16.45 -8.21 9.41
CA CYS A 79 -16.16 -9.16 8.33
C CYS A 79 -17.31 -9.17 7.31
N PRO A 80 -17.06 -8.98 6.00
CA PRO A 80 -18.13 -8.95 5.00
C PRO A 80 -18.85 -10.30 4.79
N ILE A 81 -18.33 -11.38 5.38
CA ILE A 81 -18.89 -12.74 5.25
C ILE A 81 -19.79 -13.10 6.44
N CYS A 82 -19.31 -12.89 7.67
CA CYS A 82 -20.07 -13.24 8.88
C CYS A 82 -20.68 -12.02 9.58
N MET A 83 -20.40 -10.80 9.11
CA MET A 83 -20.84 -9.53 9.68
C MET A 83 -20.42 -9.27 11.15
N GLU A 84 -19.60 -10.16 11.73
CA GLU A 84 -19.05 -9.99 13.07
C GLU A 84 -17.89 -8.98 13.06
N PRO A 85 -17.74 -8.14 14.10
CA PRO A 85 -16.62 -7.22 14.23
C PRO A 85 -15.30 -7.98 14.33
N PHE A 86 -14.24 -7.40 13.76
CA PHE A 86 -12.90 -7.95 13.92
C PHE A 86 -12.44 -7.81 15.37
N SER A 87 -11.71 -8.81 15.85
CA SER A 87 -11.07 -8.76 17.17
C SER A 87 -9.57 -8.97 17.03
N ASN A 88 -8.80 -8.20 17.80
CA ASN A 88 -7.35 -8.38 17.89
C ASN A 88 -6.98 -9.56 18.79
N ALA A 89 -7.91 -10.09 19.58
CA ALA A 89 -7.66 -11.24 20.43
C ALA A 89 -7.42 -12.50 19.56
N PRO A 90 -6.24 -13.14 19.66
CA PRO A 90 -5.91 -14.31 18.84
C PRO A 90 -6.83 -15.51 19.12
N GLU A 91 -7.38 -15.58 20.33
CA GLU A 91 -8.25 -16.66 20.81
C GLU A 91 -9.60 -16.70 20.09
N LEU A 92 -10.17 -15.54 19.76
CA LEU A 92 -11.52 -15.44 19.21
C LEU A 92 -11.62 -15.88 17.74
N GLN A 93 -10.50 -16.23 17.08
CA GLN A 93 -10.44 -16.56 15.64
C GLN A 93 -11.05 -15.47 14.71
N ARG A 94 -11.31 -14.27 15.24
CA ARG A 94 -11.88 -13.11 14.54
C ARG A 94 -10.81 -12.12 14.08
N VAL A 95 -9.54 -12.51 14.15
CA VAL A 95 -8.41 -11.72 13.63
C VAL A 95 -8.60 -11.48 12.14
N ALA A 96 -8.52 -10.21 11.72
CA ALA A 96 -8.62 -9.81 10.34
C ALA A 96 -7.42 -10.32 9.53
N ARG A 97 -7.68 -10.74 8.29
CA ARG A 97 -6.72 -11.22 7.31
C ARG A 97 -6.88 -10.38 6.06
N VAL A 98 -5.76 -9.90 5.50
CA VAL A 98 -5.76 -9.05 4.31
C VAL A 98 -5.65 -9.93 3.07
N LEU A 99 -6.64 -9.86 2.19
CA LEU A 99 -6.57 -10.48 0.86
C LEU A 99 -5.60 -9.70 -0.03
N SER A 100 -5.03 -10.34 -1.05
CA SER A 100 -4.13 -9.67 -2.02
C SER A 100 -4.79 -8.53 -2.82
N CYS A 101 -6.13 -8.41 -2.75
CA CYS A 101 -6.89 -7.31 -3.32
C CYS A 101 -7.16 -6.16 -2.34
N GLY A 102 -6.63 -6.21 -1.11
CA GLY A 102 -6.80 -5.19 -0.06
C GLY A 102 -8.02 -5.37 0.85
N HIS A 103 -8.94 -6.28 0.52
CA HIS A 103 -10.14 -6.52 1.35
C HIS A 103 -9.82 -7.35 2.60
N LEU A 104 -10.54 -7.07 3.69
CA LEU A 104 -10.39 -7.73 4.98
C LEU A 104 -11.42 -8.85 5.18
N VAL A 105 -10.99 -9.99 5.70
CA VAL A 105 -11.84 -11.13 6.07
C VAL A 105 -11.36 -11.74 7.39
N CYS A 106 -12.26 -12.28 8.22
CA CYS A 106 -11.85 -12.84 9.50
C CYS A 106 -11.24 -14.24 9.35
N THR A 107 -10.35 -14.61 10.27
CA THR A 107 -9.66 -15.92 10.25
C THR A 107 -10.64 -17.10 10.26
N ARG A 108 -11.77 -17.00 10.97
CA ARG A 108 -12.86 -18.00 10.96
C ARG A 108 -13.43 -18.22 9.55
N CYS A 109 -13.79 -17.16 8.83
CA CYS A 109 -14.31 -17.26 7.47
C CYS A 109 -13.27 -17.79 6.49
N VAL A 110 -12.00 -17.40 6.63
CA VAL A 110 -10.90 -17.95 5.81
C VAL A 110 -10.77 -19.46 6.01
N ARG A 111 -10.81 -19.94 7.27
CA ARG A 111 -10.77 -21.38 7.57
C ARG A 111 -11.97 -22.12 6.98
N ALA A 112 -13.18 -21.59 7.15
CA ALA A 112 -14.39 -22.18 6.60
C ALA A 112 -14.34 -22.28 5.06
N PHE A 113 -13.91 -21.20 4.39
CA PHE A 113 -13.75 -21.17 2.95
C PHE A 113 -12.71 -22.18 2.44
N ARG A 114 -11.57 -22.30 3.14
CA ARG A 114 -10.53 -23.27 2.79
C ARG A 114 -11.01 -24.71 2.94
N ARG A 115 -11.78 -25.01 3.98
CA ARG A 115 -12.39 -26.34 4.17
C ARG A 115 -13.39 -26.66 3.07
N SER A 116 -14.30 -25.73 2.74
CA SER A 116 -15.34 -25.97 1.73
C SER A 116 -14.80 -26.15 0.32
N LYS A 117 -13.63 -25.59 0.01
CA LYS A 117 -12.98 -25.67 -1.30
C LYS A 117 -11.82 -26.68 -1.36
N GLY A 118 -11.55 -27.43 -0.29
CA GLY A 118 -10.44 -28.39 -0.24
C GLY A 118 -9.07 -27.74 -0.45
N ILE A 119 -8.91 -26.46 -0.07
CA ILE A 119 -7.66 -25.71 -0.32
C ILE A 119 -6.61 -26.13 0.69
N ASN A 120 -5.69 -26.97 0.23
CA ASN A 120 -4.52 -27.39 0.99
C ASN A 120 -3.58 -26.20 1.21
N ALA A 121 -3.23 -25.91 2.47
CA ALA A 121 -2.32 -24.80 2.79
C ALA A 121 -0.88 -25.01 2.29
N ARG A 122 -0.50 -26.27 2.04
CA ARG A 122 0.90 -26.64 1.79
C ARG A 122 1.35 -26.28 0.37
N ARG A 123 0.46 -26.30 -0.62
CA ARG A 123 0.77 -26.00 -2.02
C ARG A 123 -0.11 -24.84 -2.47
N LEU A 124 0.51 -23.73 -2.86
CA LEU A 124 -0.17 -22.64 -3.54
C LEU A 124 0.08 -22.80 -5.02
N ASN A 125 -0.90 -23.33 -5.75
CA ASN A 125 -0.87 -23.26 -7.20
C ASN A 125 -1.71 -22.06 -7.66
N ASP A 126 -1.43 -21.52 -8.85
CA ASP A 126 -2.25 -20.44 -9.42
C ASP A 126 -3.68 -20.90 -9.72
N SER A 127 -3.88 -22.21 -9.90
CA SER A 127 -5.20 -22.85 -9.96
C SER A 127 -5.99 -22.75 -8.66
N ASP A 128 -5.36 -22.45 -7.52
CA ASP A 128 -6.00 -22.32 -6.21
C ASP A 128 -6.49 -20.90 -5.92
N ARG A 129 -6.24 -19.96 -6.84
CA ARG A 129 -6.85 -18.63 -6.76
C ARG A 129 -8.37 -18.75 -6.82
N ARG A 130 -9.05 -18.02 -5.95
CA ARG A 130 -10.52 -17.97 -5.90
C ARG A 130 -10.98 -16.51 -5.90
N PRO A 131 -12.19 -16.21 -6.42
CA PRO A 131 -12.67 -14.84 -6.45
C PRO A 131 -12.85 -14.28 -5.03
N CYS A 132 -12.44 -13.03 -4.82
CA CYS A 132 -12.75 -12.26 -3.62
C CYS A 132 -14.27 -12.06 -3.53
N VAL A 133 -14.84 -12.22 -2.33
CA VAL A 133 -16.27 -12.02 -2.10
C VAL A 133 -16.73 -10.58 -2.33
N THR A 134 -15.84 -9.60 -2.13
CA THR A 134 -16.16 -8.17 -2.25
C THR A 134 -15.96 -7.65 -3.67
N CYS A 135 -14.79 -7.92 -4.28
CA CYS A 135 -14.43 -7.35 -5.59
C CYS A 135 -14.32 -8.35 -6.74
N ARG A 136 -14.58 -9.64 -6.50
CA ARG A 136 -14.51 -10.74 -7.49
C ARG A 136 -13.15 -10.99 -8.15
N ARG A 137 -12.10 -10.21 -7.84
CA ARG A 137 -10.72 -10.46 -8.29
C ARG A 137 -10.22 -11.81 -7.79
N ARG A 138 -9.44 -12.52 -8.61
CA ARG A 138 -8.80 -13.79 -8.22
C ARG A 138 -7.70 -13.53 -7.19
N VAL A 139 -7.88 -14.05 -5.98
CA VAL A 139 -6.95 -13.90 -4.86
C VAL A 139 -6.55 -15.25 -4.28
N HIS A 140 -5.39 -15.30 -3.65
CA HIS A 140 -4.94 -16.47 -2.90
C HIS A 140 -5.59 -16.47 -1.52
N TRP A 141 -6.29 -17.55 -1.17
CA TRP A 141 -6.91 -17.71 0.16
C TRP A 141 -6.02 -18.46 1.16
N ALA A 142 -4.86 -18.95 0.71
CA ALA A 142 -3.85 -19.57 1.55
C ALA A 142 -2.82 -18.54 2.01
N LYS A 143 -2.24 -18.75 3.20
CA LYS A 143 -1.16 -17.93 3.78
C LYS A 143 -1.45 -16.42 3.85
N LEU A 144 -2.72 -16.05 4.09
CA LEU A 144 -3.09 -14.65 4.28
C LEU A 144 -2.41 -14.06 5.53
N PRO A 145 -1.75 -12.90 5.45
CA PRO A 145 -1.14 -12.26 6.61
C PRO A 145 -2.22 -11.86 7.63
N ALA A 146 -1.92 -12.07 8.92
CA ALA A 146 -2.73 -11.52 10.00
C ALA A 146 -2.50 -10.02 10.08
N CYS A 147 -3.58 -9.24 10.06
CA CYS A 147 -3.51 -7.83 10.40
C CYS A 147 -3.48 -7.72 11.93
N LYS A 148 -2.31 -7.50 12.51
CA LYS A 148 -2.13 -7.38 13.97
C LYS A 148 -2.84 -6.15 14.54
N THR A 149 -2.93 -5.09 13.75
CA THR A 149 -3.54 -3.82 14.13
C THR A 149 -4.58 -3.45 13.08
N VAL A 150 -5.79 -3.99 13.24
CA VAL A 150 -6.94 -3.55 12.42
C VAL A 150 -7.12 -2.04 12.56
N ALA A 151 -6.92 -1.50 13.76
CA ALA A 151 -6.88 -0.08 14.05
C ALA A 151 -5.85 0.69 13.20
N TYR A 152 -4.67 0.11 12.90
CA TYR A 152 -3.67 0.77 12.06
C TYR A 152 -4.11 0.87 10.60
N LEU A 153 -4.70 -0.20 10.05
CA LEU A 153 -5.19 -0.16 8.67
C LEU A 153 -6.37 0.81 8.50
N TYR A 154 -7.28 0.87 9.48
CA TYR A 154 -8.39 1.83 9.45
C TYR A 154 -7.92 3.25 9.70
N GLY A 155 -7.00 3.49 10.64
CA GLY A 155 -6.38 4.80 10.82
C GLY A 155 -5.68 5.29 9.55
N GLN A 156 -4.94 4.43 8.86
CA GLN A 156 -4.34 4.77 7.57
C GLN A 156 -5.40 5.01 6.46
N LEU A 157 -6.50 4.27 6.46
CA LEU A 157 -7.60 4.49 5.52
C LEU A 157 -8.35 5.81 5.81
N GLU A 158 -8.53 6.17 7.07
CA GLU A 158 -9.12 7.43 7.48
C GLU A 158 -8.22 8.61 7.13
N LEU A 159 -6.92 8.52 7.39
CA LEU A 159 -5.94 9.52 6.94
C LEU A 159 -5.94 9.65 5.40
N ALA A 160 -6.02 8.52 4.68
CA ALA A 160 -6.12 8.52 3.22
C ALA A 160 -7.44 9.11 2.71
N ASN A 161 -8.56 8.87 3.41
CA ASN A 161 -9.85 9.45 3.05
C ASN A 161 -9.93 10.93 3.41
N ALA A 162 -9.38 11.34 4.55
CA ALA A 162 -9.25 12.73 4.97
C ALA A 162 -8.46 13.52 3.92
N SER A 163 -7.26 13.05 3.57
CA SER A 163 -6.45 13.67 2.51
C SER A 163 -7.16 13.68 1.15
N LYS A 164 -7.90 12.62 0.78
CA LYS A 164 -8.73 12.63 -0.43
C LYS A 164 -9.83 13.70 -0.37
N THR A 165 -10.48 13.89 0.77
CA THR A 165 -11.48 14.96 0.92
C THR A 165 -10.87 16.34 0.89
N GLU A 166 -9.67 16.54 1.43
CA GLU A 166 -8.92 17.79 1.33
C GLU A 166 -8.51 18.09 -0.11
N ILE A 167 -8.02 17.09 -0.85
CA ILE A 167 -7.71 17.21 -2.27
C ILE A 167 -8.97 17.55 -3.08
N LEU A 168 -10.11 16.92 -2.78
CA LEU A 168 -11.39 17.23 -3.43
C LEU A 168 -11.91 18.64 -3.08
N LYS A 169 -11.65 19.13 -1.86
CA LYS A 169 -11.93 20.52 -1.47
C LYS A 169 -10.98 21.54 -2.11
N ALA A 170 -9.73 21.15 -2.38
CA ALA A 170 -8.73 22.00 -3.04
C ALA A 170 -8.92 22.09 -4.58
N GLN A 171 -9.49 21.06 -5.21
CA GLN A 171 -9.82 21.01 -6.65
C GLN A 171 -10.69 22.18 -7.18
N PRO A 172 -11.78 22.62 -6.52
CA PRO A 172 -12.57 23.75 -7.01
C PRO A 172 -11.81 25.08 -6.92
N GLU A 173 -10.96 25.28 -5.90
CA GLU A 173 -10.16 26.51 -5.77
C GLU A 173 -9.03 26.57 -6.82
N SER A 174 -8.36 25.44 -7.09
CA SER A 174 -7.39 25.37 -8.18
C SER A 174 -8.04 25.55 -9.55
N ARG A 175 -9.26 25.01 -9.78
CA ARG A 175 -10.04 25.28 -11.00
C ARG A 175 -10.46 26.75 -11.12
N LYS A 176 -10.87 27.41 -10.04
CA LYS A 176 -11.18 28.86 -10.05
C LYS A 176 -9.93 29.69 -10.37
N ARG A 177 -8.78 29.32 -9.81
CA ARG A 177 -7.50 30.00 -10.07
C ARG A 177 -7.02 29.79 -11.51
N ALA A 178 -7.14 28.56 -12.03
CA ALA A 178 -6.86 28.26 -13.42
C ALA A 178 -7.75 29.05 -14.39
N ARG A 179 -9.04 29.22 -14.06
CA ARG A 179 -9.95 30.08 -14.86
C ARG A 179 -9.53 31.55 -14.86
N ARG A 180 -9.17 32.11 -13.70
CA ARG A 180 -8.67 33.50 -13.62
C ARG A 180 -7.37 33.71 -14.40
N ASN A 181 -6.49 32.71 -14.45
CA ASN A 181 -5.26 32.80 -15.23
C ASN A 181 -5.53 32.63 -16.74
N SER A 182 -6.48 31.76 -17.13
CA SER A 182 -6.86 31.60 -18.55
C SER A 182 -7.55 32.83 -19.14
N ASP A 183 -8.13 33.71 -18.32
CA ASP A 183 -8.71 34.96 -18.78
C ASP A 183 -7.64 36.02 -19.12
N SER A 184 -6.37 35.78 -18.78
CA SER A 184 -5.24 36.67 -19.10
C SER A 184 -4.43 36.24 -20.33
N GLU A 185 -4.66 35.04 -20.84
CA GLU A 185 -4.01 34.55 -22.06
C GLU A 185 -4.96 34.68 -23.25
N THR A 186 -4.47 35.24 -24.35
CA THR A 186 -5.22 35.45 -25.59
C THR A 186 -6.12 34.26 -25.92
N SER A 187 -7.44 34.49 -25.87
CA SER A 187 -8.51 33.51 -26.08
C SER A 187 -8.16 32.47 -27.16
N PRO A 188 -8.55 31.19 -27.01
CA PRO A 188 -8.35 30.14 -28.02
C PRO A 188 -8.77 30.56 -29.45
N THR A 189 -9.78 31.42 -29.58
CA THR A 189 -10.18 32.01 -30.87
C THR A 189 -9.13 32.95 -31.48
N GLN A 190 -8.39 33.70 -30.66
CA GLN A 190 -7.28 34.54 -31.13
C GLN A 190 -6.07 33.70 -31.54
N MET A 191 -5.78 32.60 -30.82
CA MET A 191 -4.68 31.69 -31.19
C MET A 191 -5.02 30.94 -32.49
N ALA A 192 -6.26 30.49 -32.65
CA ALA A 192 -6.74 29.90 -33.91
C ALA A 192 -6.67 30.89 -35.08
N ALA A 193 -7.01 32.16 -34.86
CA ALA A 193 -6.88 33.20 -35.89
C ALA A 193 -5.41 33.46 -36.27
N LYS A 194 -4.49 33.44 -35.29
CA LYS A 194 -3.04 33.55 -35.55
C LYS A 194 -2.50 32.34 -36.31
N MET A 195 -2.91 31.12 -35.94
CA MET A 195 -2.52 29.89 -36.64
C MET A 195 -3.05 29.85 -38.08
N LYS A 196 -4.29 30.30 -38.31
CA LYS A 196 -4.84 30.43 -39.66
C LYS A 196 -4.03 31.42 -40.51
N LYS A 197 -3.68 32.59 -39.96
CA LYS A 197 -2.81 33.56 -40.65
C LYS A 197 -1.43 32.99 -41.00
N LEU A 198 -0.85 32.16 -40.13
CA LEU A 198 0.43 31.49 -40.41
C LEU A 198 0.29 30.42 -41.50
N ALA A 199 -0.77 29.63 -41.47
CA ALA A 199 -1.06 28.62 -42.50
C ALA A 199 -1.29 29.27 -43.87
N ASP A 200 -2.08 30.35 -43.93
CA ASP A 200 -2.32 31.10 -45.16
C ASP A 200 -1.01 31.70 -45.71
N LYS A 201 -0.13 32.19 -44.82
CA LYS A 201 1.19 32.71 -45.21
C LYS A 201 2.14 31.61 -45.71
N ALA A 202 2.10 30.41 -45.11
CA ALA A 202 2.88 29.27 -45.58
C ALA A 202 2.40 28.78 -46.96
N ASN A 203 1.09 28.68 -47.16
CA ASN A 203 0.51 28.27 -48.44
C ASN A 203 0.85 29.24 -49.58
N ALA A 204 0.92 30.55 -49.30
CA ALA A 204 1.37 31.54 -50.28
C ALA A 204 2.82 31.29 -50.74
N VAL A 205 3.72 30.91 -49.82
CA VAL A 205 5.12 30.59 -50.16
C VAL A 205 5.24 29.32 -51.01
N PHE A 206 4.39 28.31 -50.78
CA PHE A 206 4.39 27.08 -51.58
C PHE A 206 3.76 27.25 -52.96
N ALA A 207 2.76 28.13 -53.10
CA ALA A 207 2.13 28.42 -54.39
C ALA A 207 3.11 29.06 -55.39
N ASP A 208 4.03 29.90 -54.90
CA ASP A 208 5.06 30.53 -55.73
C ASP A 208 6.20 29.57 -56.15
N GLY A 209 6.33 28.41 -55.48
CA GLY A 209 7.40 27.43 -55.75
C GLY A 209 7.00 26.22 -56.61
N SER A 210 5.72 26.07 -56.97
CA SER A 210 5.17 24.83 -57.55
C SER A 210 5.18 24.78 -59.10
N ALA A 211 5.77 25.75 -59.79
CA ALA A 211 5.74 25.78 -61.26
C ALA A 211 6.75 24.85 -61.96
N GLU A 212 7.70 24.24 -61.25
CA GLU A 212 8.76 23.46 -61.88
C GLU A 212 9.04 22.15 -61.13
N SER A 213 8.44 21.05 -61.58
CA SER A 213 9.14 19.79 -61.88
C SER A 213 8.14 18.63 -61.96
N ASN A 214 7.84 18.25 -63.19
CA ASN A 214 7.03 17.10 -63.56
C ASN A 214 7.97 15.99 -64.04
N SER A 215 8.12 14.90 -63.28
CA SER A 215 8.60 13.58 -63.71
C SER A 215 8.63 12.68 -62.46
N GLY A 216 7.84 11.62 -62.29
CA GLY A 216 7.42 10.63 -63.27
C GLY A 216 8.39 9.46 -63.22
N ALA A 217 8.11 8.46 -62.36
CA ALA A 217 8.64 7.09 -62.31
C ALA A 217 8.57 6.59 -60.85
N ASP A 218 8.38 5.33 -60.51
CA ASP A 218 7.81 4.14 -61.14
C ASP A 218 7.62 3.19 -59.95
N ARG A 219 6.45 2.55 -59.83
CA ARG A 219 6.10 1.71 -58.67
C ARG A 219 6.42 0.26 -59.00
N ASP A 220 7.62 -0.19 -58.63
CA ASP A 220 7.92 -1.62 -58.61
C ASP A 220 7.51 -2.26 -57.28
N LEU A 221 6.55 -3.17 -57.39
CA LEU A 221 6.09 -4.09 -56.35
C LEU A 221 7.20 -5.10 -56.03
N ILE A 222 7.87 -4.93 -54.90
CA ILE A 222 8.68 -6.00 -54.29
C ILE A 222 7.77 -6.78 -53.34
N LYS A 223 7.46 -8.03 -53.69
CA LYS A 223 6.84 -9.00 -52.78
C LYS A 223 7.92 -9.45 -51.78
N ILE A 224 7.78 -9.04 -50.53
CA ILE A 224 8.65 -9.46 -49.43
C ILE A 224 7.97 -10.64 -48.72
N ASP A 225 8.70 -11.74 -48.58
CA ASP A 225 8.25 -12.96 -47.94
C ASP A 225 7.98 -12.77 -46.43
N ASP A 226 6.81 -13.21 -45.97
CA ASP A 226 6.21 -13.06 -44.62
C ASP A 226 7.09 -13.55 -43.44
N SER A 227 8.23 -14.19 -43.70
CA SER A 227 9.12 -14.72 -42.65
C SER A 227 10.13 -13.70 -42.10
N THR A 228 10.31 -12.55 -42.76
CA THR A 228 11.20 -11.47 -42.29
C THR A 228 10.49 -10.44 -41.41
N GLU A 229 9.16 -10.34 -41.51
CA GLU A 229 8.37 -9.42 -40.69
C GLU A 229 8.35 -9.78 -39.19
N GLU A 230 8.47 -11.07 -38.85
CA GLU A 230 8.40 -11.49 -37.45
C GLU A 230 9.69 -11.18 -36.67
N ILE A 231 10.84 -11.19 -37.35
CA ILE A 231 12.15 -10.89 -36.76
C ILE A 231 12.31 -9.38 -36.55
N MET A 232 11.90 -8.56 -37.53
CA MET A 232 11.94 -7.09 -37.40
C MET A 232 11.04 -6.55 -36.28
N LYS A 233 9.89 -7.20 -36.04
CA LYS A 233 8.97 -6.83 -34.94
C LYS A 233 9.53 -7.14 -33.55
N SER A 234 10.54 -8.00 -33.42
CA SER A 234 11.20 -8.28 -32.14
C SER A 234 12.16 -7.16 -31.74
N ASP A 235 12.96 -6.68 -32.69
CA ASP A 235 13.95 -5.64 -32.44
C ASP A 235 13.28 -4.28 -32.18
N GLU A 236 12.22 -3.95 -32.93
CA GLU A 236 11.44 -2.73 -32.72
C GLU A 236 10.75 -2.71 -31.33
N LYS A 237 10.30 -3.87 -30.84
CA LYS A 237 9.75 -3.98 -29.47
C LYS A 237 10.84 -3.78 -28.42
N SER A 238 12.04 -4.31 -28.64
CA SER A 238 13.18 -4.13 -27.74
C SER A 238 13.59 -2.67 -27.64
N GLU A 239 13.71 -1.98 -28.78
CA GLU A 239 14.01 -0.54 -28.82
C GLU A 239 12.91 0.29 -28.16
N ARG A 240 11.64 -0.05 -28.38
CA ARG A 240 10.51 0.64 -27.72
C ARG A 240 10.51 0.47 -26.21
N VAL A 241 10.85 -0.72 -25.70
CA VAL A 241 10.99 -0.96 -24.26
C VAL A 241 12.17 -0.16 -23.69
N LYS A 242 13.28 -0.09 -24.42
CA LYS A 242 14.44 0.71 -24.03
C LYS A 242 14.10 2.21 -23.96
N ALA A 243 13.42 2.74 -24.98
CA ALA A 243 12.97 4.13 -25.00
C ALA A 243 12.01 4.46 -23.84
N LEU A 244 11.06 3.55 -23.53
CA LEU A 244 10.16 3.72 -22.39
C LEU A 244 10.90 3.71 -21.04
N LYS A 245 11.95 2.88 -20.91
CA LYS A 245 12.78 2.84 -19.71
C LYS A 245 13.58 4.13 -19.53
N GLU A 246 14.13 4.67 -20.61
CA GLU A 246 14.83 5.97 -20.60
C GLU A 246 13.87 7.11 -20.25
N GLN A 247 12.66 7.14 -20.82
CA GLN A 247 11.63 8.12 -20.44
C GLN A 247 11.24 8.01 -18.97
N PHE A 248 11.03 6.80 -18.46
CA PHE A 248 10.69 6.60 -17.04
C PHE A 248 11.79 7.11 -16.11
N ASN A 249 13.06 6.84 -16.44
CA ASN A 249 14.20 7.34 -15.67
C ASN A 249 14.27 8.88 -15.71
N ASP A 250 14.06 9.50 -16.86
CA ASP A 250 14.03 10.97 -16.98
C ASP A 250 12.92 11.61 -16.13
N TYR A 251 11.72 11.03 -16.12
CA TYR A 251 10.63 11.47 -15.25
C TYR A 251 10.96 11.29 -13.77
N TYR A 252 11.58 10.17 -13.40
CA TYR A 252 11.97 9.91 -12.01
C TYR A 252 13.03 10.91 -11.53
N SER A 253 14.03 11.21 -12.36
CA SER A 253 15.04 12.23 -12.07
C SER A 253 14.42 13.63 -11.92
N LYS A 254 13.52 14.04 -12.81
CA LYS A 254 12.82 15.33 -12.72
C LYS A 254 11.96 15.44 -11.45
N MET A 255 11.28 14.37 -11.06
CA MET A 255 10.49 14.35 -9.83
C MET A 255 11.36 14.51 -8.59
N ASN A 256 12.51 13.82 -8.54
CA ASN A 256 13.45 13.98 -7.43
C ASN A 256 14.03 15.40 -7.39
N GLN A 257 14.37 15.98 -8.53
CA GLN A 257 14.82 17.37 -8.58
C GLN A 257 13.76 18.34 -8.01
N ILE A 258 12.48 18.16 -8.35
CA ILE A 258 11.39 18.98 -7.77
C ILE A 258 11.29 18.77 -6.25
N LEU A 259 11.46 17.55 -5.76
CA LEU A 259 11.45 17.27 -4.32
C LEU A 259 12.63 17.95 -3.61
N ASP A 260 13.82 17.92 -4.22
CA ASP A 260 15.01 18.59 -3.71
C ASP A 260 14.80 20.11 -3.69
N GLU A 261 14.31 20.69 -4.79
CA GLU A 261 13.96 22.12 -4.87
C GLU A 261 12.90 22.53 -3.84
N LEU A 262 11.90 21.68 -3.58
CA LEU A 262 10.89 21.92 -2.54
C LEU A 262 11.48 21.84 -1.13
N SER A 263 12.48 20.97 -0.92
CA SER A 263 13.17 20.84 0.37
C SER A 263 14.13 21.99 0.64
N GLU A 264 14.80 22.49 -0.40
CA GLU A 264 15.72 23.62 -0.34
C GLU A 264 14.99 24.97 -0.34
N SER A 265 13.80 25.03 -0.96
CA SER A 265 12.84 26.10 -0.74
C SER A 265 12.27 25.94 0.67
N SER A 266 13.08 26.23 1.68
CA SER A 266 12.58 26.53 3.02
C SER A 266 11.45 27.52 2.81
N MET A 267 10.21 27.09 3.05
CA MET A 267 9.12 28.01 3.10
C MET A 267 9.54 29.03 4.16
N ASN A 268 9.95 30.22 3.70
CA ASN A 268 10.00 31.42 4.52
C ASN A 268 8.54 31.67 4.89
N ILE A 269 8.02 30.89 5.83
CA ILE A 269 6.84 31.22 6.59
C ILE A 269 7.36 32.36 7.46
N PRO A 270 7.02 33.62 7.15
CA PRO A 270 7.45 34.71 7.99
C PRO A 270 6.88 34.43 9.38
N ASN A 271 7.78 34.15 10.32
CA ASN A 271 7.48 33.87 11.71
C ASN A 271 7.14 35.19 12.39
N VAL A 272 6.12 35.88 11.86
CA VAL A 272 5.58 37.11 12.44
C VAL A 272 4.50 36.65 13.40
N PRO A 273 4.75 36.68 14.72
CA PRO A 273 3.70 36.45 15.68
C PRO A 273 2.58 37.48 15.44
N PRO A 274 1.30 37.08 15.53
CA PRO A 274 0.20 38.03 15.43
C PRO A 274 0.38 39.10 16.51
N GLU A 275 0.48 40.37 16.10
CA GLU A 275 0.40 41.49 17.04
C GLU A 275 -1.02 41.56 17.62
N ALA A 276 -1.08 41.21 18.92
CA ALA A 276 -2.10 41.44 19.96
C ALA A 276 -3.58 41.61 19.54
#